data_AF-A0A2V5MGT8-F1
#
_entry.id   AF-A0A2V5MGT8-F1
#
_cell.length_a   1.000
_cell.length_b   1.000
_cell.length_c   1.000
_cell.angle_alpha   90.00
_cell.angle_beta   90.00
_cell.angle_gamma   90.00
#
_symmetry.space_group_name_H-M   'P 1'
#
loop_
_entity.id
_entity.type
_entity.pdbx_description
1 polymer ?
#
loop_
_entity_poly.entity_id
_entity_poly.type
_entity_poly.pdbx_seq_one_letter_code
_entity_poly.pdbx_strand_id
1 'polypeptide(L)'
;DDGKTVAAMDLLVPGIGEIVGGSQREERLEMLEENMRQHNMDPADYKWYLDLRRYGTAPHSGFGLGFERMLMFITGVPNIRDVIPFARTPGSAEF
;
A
#
# COMPACT_ATOMS: atom_id res chain seq x y z
N ASP A 1 -6.06 -5.14 18.90
CA ASP A 1 -6.47 -5.43 20.30
C ASP A 1 -5.79 -4.55 21.35
N ASP A 2 -4.56 -4.08 21.13
CA ASP A 2 -3.87 -3.16 22.05
C ASP A 2 -4.34 -1.69 21.93
N GLY A 3 -5.09 -1.35 20.88
CA GLY A 3 -5.52 0.01 20.57
C GLY A 3 -4.38 0.97 20.19
N LYS A 4 -3.18 0.44 19.92
CA LYS A 4 -1.96 1.23 19.68
C LYS A 4 -1.29 0.90 18.36
N THR A 5 -1.38 -0.36 17.92
CA THR A 5 -0.70 -0.84 16.72
C THR A 5 -1.68 -1.44 15.71
N VAL A 6 -1.22 -1.52 14.48
CA VAL A 6 -1.95 -2.12 13.36
C VAL A 6 -1.16 -3.32 12.83
N ALA A 7 -1.86 -4.27 12.19
CA ALA A 7 -1.27 -5.44 11.56
C ALA A 7 -0.60 -5.09 10.21
N ALA A 8 0.38 -4.19 10.24
CA ALA A 8 1.20 -3.78 9.10
C ALA A 8 2.51 -4.57 9.05
N MET A 9 3.08 -4.69 7.86
CA MET A 9 4.38 -5.29 7.63
C MET A 9 5.11 -4.58 6.49
N ASP A 10 6.41 -4.42 6.67
CA ASP A 10 7.32 -3.87 5.67
C ASP A 10 8.49 -4.85 5.46
N LEU A 11 8.79 -5.18 4.20
CA LEU A 11 9.94 -6.00 3.81
C LEU A 11 11.10 -5.09 3.41
N LEU A 12 12.14 -5.08 4.24
CA LEU A 12 13.35 -4.31 4.01
C LEU A 12 14.45 -5.19 3.41
N VAL A 13 15.06 -4.73 2.32
CA VAL A 13 16.20 -5.36 1.66
C VAL A 13 17.45 -4.47 1.73
N PRO A 14 18.67 -5.06 1.72
CA PRO A 14 19.91 -4.29 1.72
C PRO A 14 20.01 -3.30 0.56
N GLY A 15 20.54 -2.11 0.84
CA GLY A 15 20.78 -1.06 -0.16
C GLY A 15 19.54 -0.23 -0.52
N ILE A 16 18.45 -0.88 -0.91
CA ILE A 16 17.23 -0.19 -1.41
C ILE A 16 16.28 0.19 -0.27
N GLY A 17 16.27 -0.56 0.84
CA GLY A 17 15.31 -0.38 1.94
C GLY A 17 14.03 -1.14 1.65
N GLU A 18 12.86 -0.52 1.82
CA GLU A 18 11.57 -1.19 1.61
C GLU A 18 11.39 -1.65 0.16
N ILE A 19 10.90 -2.87 -0.06
CA ILE A 19 10.52 -3.36 -1.40
C ILE A 19 9.06 -3.80 -1.47
N VAL A 20 8.53 -4.31 -0.36
CA VAL A 20 7.13 -4.71 -0.20
C VAL A 20 6.59 -4.06 1.06
N GLY A 21 5.41 -3.47 0.96
CA GLY A 21 4.61 -2.98 2.09
C GLY A 21 3.23 -3.61 2.05
N GLY A 22 2.69 -3.99 3.21
CA GLY A 22 1.37 -4.60 3.28
C GLY A 22 0.74 -4.58 4.65
N SER A 23 -0.51 -5.03 4.72
CA SER A 23 -1.22 -5.16 5.98
C SER A 23 -2.35 -6.17 5.89
N GLN A 24 -2.77 -6.67 7.05
CA GLN A 24 -4.14 -7.14 7.18
C GLN A 24 -5.08 -5.94 7.06
N ARG A 25 -6.20 -6.11 6.37
CA ARG A 25 -7.20 -5.05 6.19
C ARG A 25 -8.21 -5.15 7.32
N GLU A 26 -8.68 -4.01 7.80
CA GLU A 26 -9.74 -3.97 8.80
C GLU A 26 -11.04 -4.53 8.18
N GLU A 27 -11.47 -5.68 8.69
CA GLU A 27 -12.66 -6.39 8.23
C GLU A 27 -13.92 -6.03 9.03
N ARG A 28 -13.77 -5.39 10.20
CA ARG A 28 -14.90 -4.98 11.07
C ARG A 28 -15.39 -3.60 10.65
N LEU A 29 -16.64 -3.53 10.21
CA LEU A 29 -17.23 -2.32 9.65
C LEU A 29 -17.14 -1.12 10.62
N GLU A 30 -17.52 -1.31 11.88
CA GLU A 30 -17.55 -0.23 12.88
C GLU A 30 -16.16 0.37 13.12
N MET A 31 -15.12 -0.48 13.17
CA MET A 31 -13.74 -0.03 13.34
C MET A 31 -13.21 0.66 12.09
N LEU A 32 -13.63 0.21 10.91
CA LEU A 32 -13.29 0.86 9.65
C LEU A 32 -13.94 2.25 9.55
N GLU A 33 -15.23 2.38 9.86
CA GLU A 33 -15.95 3.66 9.86
C GLU A 33 -15.38 4.64 10.90
N GLU A 34 -15.00 4.15 12.08
CA GLU A 34 -14.31 4.96 13.10
C GLU A 34 -12.95 5.46 12.59
N ASN A 35 -12.13 4.58 11.99
CA ASN A 35 -10.85 4.97 11.42
C ASN A 35 -11.01 6.00 10.30
N MET A 36 -12.02 5.84 9.44
CA MET A 36 -12.32 6.81 8.38
C MET A 36 -12.66 8.19 8.96
N ARG A 37 -13.49 8.23 10.02
CA ARG A 37 -13.82 9.47 10.71
C ARG A 37 -12.57 10.14 11.31
N GLN A 38 -11.68 9.37 11.92
CA GLN A 38 -10.42 9.89 12.48
C GLN A 38 -9.49 10.50 11.41
N HIS A 39 -9.53 9.95 10.19
CA HIS A 39 -8.74 10.42 9.05
C HIS A 39 -9.48 11.42 8.16
N ASN A 40 -10.66 11.91 8.57
CA ASN A 40 -11.50 12.85 7.81
C ASN A 40 -11.87 12.35 6.41
N MET A 41 -12.17 11.06 6.26
CA MET A 41 -12.65 10.46 5.02
C MET A 41 -14.18 10.37 5.05
N ASP A 42 -14.84 10.74 3.95
CA ASP A 42 -16.30 10.62 3.82
C ASP A 42 -16.71 9.16 3.49
N PRO A 43 -17.46 8.46 4.36
CA PRO A 43 -17.95 7.11 4.08
C PRO A 43 -18.75 6.96 2.77
N ALA A 44 -19.39 8.03 2.29
CA ALA A 44 -20.19 7.99 1.07
C ALA A 44 -19.35 7.67 -0.17
N ASP A 45 -18.12 8.21 -0.25
CA ASP A 45 -17.19 7.99 -1.37
C ASP A 45 -16.70 6.53 -1.43
N TYR A 46 -16.74 5.84 -0.29
CA TYR A 46 -16.25 4.47 -0.12
C TYR A 46 -17.36 3.45 0.12
N LYS A 47 -18.62 3.81 -0.18
CA LYS A 47 -19.78 2.93 0.05
C LYS A 47 -19.55 1.50 -0.46
N TRP A 48 -19.05 1.38 -1.70
CA TRP A 48 -18.76 0.08 -2.32
C TRP A 48 -17.70 -0.73 -1.54
N TYR A 49 -16.73 -0.05 -0.90
CA TYR A 49 -15.67 -0.67 -0.13
C TYR A 49 -16.13 -1.06 1.29
N LEU A 50 -17.05 -0.28 1.87
CA LEU A 50 -17.75 -0.62 3.11
C LEU A 50 -18.71 -1.80 2.92
N ASP A 51 -19.35 -1.90 1.76
CA ASP A 51 -20.24 -3.02 1.43
C ASP A 51 -19.48 -4.37 1.43
N LEU A 52 -18.18 -4.37 1.13
CA LEU A 52 -17.32 -5.56 1.29
C LEU A 52 -17.28 -6.07 2.73
N ARG A 53 -17.51 -5.21 3.73
CA ARG A 53 -17.57 -5.57 5.15
C ARG A 53 -18.99 -5.95 5.59
N ARG A 54 -20.01 -5.53 4.85
CA ARG A 54 -21.43 -5.76 5.16
C ARG A 54 -21.93 -7.12 4.68
N TYR A 55 -21.44 -7.59 3.53
CA TYR A 55 -21.99 -8.74 2.83
C TYR A 55 -20.96 -9.89 2.72
N GLY A 56 -20.76 -10.62 3.82
CA GLY A 56 -19.88 -11.80 3.83
C GLY A 56 -18.40 -11.47 3.93
N THR A 57 -18.04 -10.57 4.85
CA THR A 57 -16.64 -10.21 5.12
C THR A 57 -15.82 -11.39 5.63
N ALA A 58 -14.51 -11.34 5.40
CA ALA A 58 -13.56 -12.33 5.91
C ALA A 58 -12.27 -11.61 6.33
N PRO A 59 -11.48 -12.16 7.27
CA PRO A 59 -10.12 -11.70 7.50
C PRO A 59 -9.31 -11.83 6.22
N HIS A 60 -8.74 -10.73 5.75
CA HIS A 60 -7.98 -10.69 4.49
C HIS A 60 -6.77 -9.76 4.60
N SER A 61 -5.70 -10.15 3.92
CA SER A 61 -4.43 -9.43 3.90
C SER A 61 -3.93 -9.29 2.47
N GLY A 62 -3.13 -8.26 2.22
CA GLY A 62 -2.51 -8.04 0.93
C GLY A 62 -1.29 -7.13 1.04
N PHE A 63 -0.52 -7.07 -0.03
CA PHE A 63 0.70 -6.28 -0.10
C PHE A 63 0.86 -5.64 -1.49
N GLY A 64 1.68 -4.60 -1.56
CA GLY A 64 2.15 -3.99 -2.79
C GLY A 64 3.65 -4.21 -2.94
N LEU A 65 4.11 -4.37 -4.19
CA LEU A 65 5.51 -4.52 -4.54
C LEU A 65 5.92 -3.38 -5.46
N GLY A 66 7.00 -2.66 -5.10
CA GLY A 66 7.61 -1.68 -6.00
C GLY A 66 8.36 -2.39 -7.11
N PHE A 67 7.76 -2.52 -8.30
CA PHE A 67 8.34 -3.30 -9.40
C PHE A 67 9.71 -2.77 -9.84
N GLU A 68 9.86 -1.47 -10.02
CA GLU A 68 11.15 -0.85 -10.37
C GLU A 68 12.18 -1.02 -9.25
N ARG A 69 11.76 -0.95 -7.97
CA ARG A 69 12.65 -1.22 -6.82
C ARG A 69 13.13 -2.68 -6.80
N MET A 70 12.28 -3.62 -7.20
CA MET A 70 12.67 -5.01 -7.41
C MET A 70 13.67 -5.14 -8.55
N LEU A 71 13.45 -4.45 -9.67
CA LEU A 71 14.39 -4.45 -10.79
C LEU A 71 15.75 -3.88 -10.39
N MET A 72 15.79 -2.77 -9.64
CA MET A 72 17.03 -2.24 -9.07
C MET A 72 17.74 -3.27 -8.20
N PHE A 73 17.00 -4.01 -7.37
CA PHE A 73 17.57 -5.02 -6.47
C PHE A 73 18.25 -6.16 -7.23
N ILE A 74 17.57 -6.71 -8.25
CA ILE A 74 18.08 -7.86 -9.00
C ILE A 74 19.15 -7.49 -10.03
N THR A 75 19.12 -6.26 -10.57
CA THR A 75 20.08 -5.78 -11.58
C THR A 75 21.28 -5.06 -10.97
N GLY A 76 21.18 -4.60 -9.72
CA GLY A 76 22.21 -3.78 -9.07
C GLY A 76 22.25 -2.33 -9.58
N VAL A 77 21.30 -1.92 -10.42
CA VAL A 77 21.22 -0.55 -10.95
C VAL A 77 20.83 0.42 -9.82
N PRO A 78 21.62 1.48 -9.55
CA PRO A 78 21.45 2.31 -8.36
C PRO A 78 20.34 3.38 -8.49
N ASN A 79 19.87 3.68 -9.70
CA ASN A 79 18.87 4.71 -9.95
C ASN A 79 17.59 4.12 -10.53
N ILE A 80 16.45 4.43 -9.92
CA ILE A 80 15.13 3.92 -10.33
C ILE A 80 14.72 4.34 -11.74
N ARG A 81 15.30 5.43 -12.26
CA ARG A 81 15.04 5.91 -13.62
C ARG A 81 15.64 5.00 -14.69
N ASP A 82 16.68 4.25 -14.35
CA ASP A 82 17.45 3.44 -15.30
C ASP A 82 16.91 2.01 -15.42
N VAL A 83 15.87 1.67 -14.65
CA VAL A 83 15.19 0.36 -14.67
C VAL A 83 13.80 0.42 -15.31
N ILE A 84 13.42 1.57 -15.86
CA ILE A 84 12.19 1.78 -16.62
C ILE A 84 12.55 2.47 -17.95
N PRO A 85 11.97 2.09 -19.10
CA PRO A 85 12.40 2.63 -20.40
C PRO A 85 12.29 4.16 -20.51
N PHE A 86 11.19 4.72 -20.04
CA PHE A 86 10.87 6.15 -20.17
C PHE A 86 10.37 6.68 -18.82
N ALA A 87 11.31 7.04 -17.94
CA ALA A 87 10.98 7.50 -16.60
C ALA A 87 10.13 8.78 -16.63
N ARG A 88 9.21 8.91 -15.66
CA ARG A 88 8.37 10.11 -15.48
C ARG A 88 8.74 10.75 -14.15
N THR A 89 9.21 11.99 -14.19
CA THR A 89 9.64 12.74 -12.99
C THR A 89 9.23 14.20 -13.09
N PRO A 90 9.22 14.97 -11.99
CA PRO A 90 8.92 16.40 -12.06
C PRO A 90 9.77 17.12 -13.13
N GLY A 91 9.11 17.78 -14.07
CA GLY A 91 9.76 18.46 -15.20
C GLY A 91 10.24 17.57 -16.34
N SER A 92 9.98 16.26 -16.33
CA SER A 92 10.34 15.34 -17.42
C SER A 92 9.21 14.36 -17.77
N ALA A 93 8.78 14.40 -19.03
CA ALA A 93 7.80 13.50 -19.62
C ALA A 93 8.13 13.11 -21.07
N GLU A 94 9.40 13.26 -21.49
CA GLU A 94 9.87 12.85 -22.82
C GLU A 94 10.17 11.34 -22.88
N PHE A 95 10.54 10.82 -24.04
CA PHE A 95 10.97 9.43 -24.16
C PHE A 95 12.42 9.32 -23.69
#